data_AF-S0B515-F1
#
_entry.id   AF-S0B515-F1
#
_cell.length_a   1.000
_cell.length_b   1.000
_cell.length_c   1.000
_cell.angle_alpha   90.00
_cell.angle_beta   90.00
_cell.angle_gamma   90.00
#
_symmetry.space_group_name_H-M   'P 1'
#
loop_
_entity.id
_entity.type
_entity.pdbx_description
1 polymer ?
#
loop_
_entity_poly.entity_id
_entity_poly.type
_entity_poly.pdbx_seq_one_letter_code
_entity_poly.pdbx_strand_id
1 'polypeptide(L)'
;MDLSPLFVNKLTLTSQLIPLNLTKYHLKVKWEDSAQKINGNIMIALYAARREMDKNYITYFYPVTGKDTYTFDKELPRGFYDVRVLSYTRGVTYTYQRLFTIDEFFVGEPYEEKFELVVDAFPDRSEILVKINAPADEGDFIGMFARETVSMKDNYMIGLGNTIFGEGNLQRFFPVNKAQLGDINGKEFQVRFFKKDCEIVNGIDTNRMPFAFSNYFKFETN
;
A
#
# COMPACT_ATOMS: atom_id res chain seq x y z
N MET A 1 -1.88 22.21 -25.05
CA MET A 1 -3.34 22.13 -24.83
C MET A 1 -3.51 21.26 -23.61
N ASP A 2 -3.92 21.85 -22.50
CA ASP A 2 -3.96 21.22 -21.18
C ASP A 2 -5.09 20.17 -21.18
N LEU A 3 -4.74 18.89 -21.25
CA LEU A 3 -5.70 17.79 -21.19
C LEU A 3 -6.05 17.49 -19.73
N SER A 4 -6.47 18.50 -18.98
CA SER A 4 -7.13 18.29 -17.69
C SER A 4 -8.65 18.45 -17.84
N PRO A 5 -9.38 17.61 -18.60
CA PRO A 5 -10.80 17.50 -18.37
C PRO A 5 -10.97 16.74 -17.05
N LEU A 6 -11.20 17.49 -15.97
CA LEU A 6 -12.16 17.15 -14.91
C LEU A 6 -12.30 15.65 -14.60
N PHE A 7 -11.21 14.97 -14.22
CA PHE A 7 -11.31 13.77 -13.37
C PHE A 7 -11.59 14.24 -11.94
N VAL A 8 -12.77 14.85 -11.76
CA VAL A 8 -13.31 15.10 -10.41
C VAL A 8 -13.70 13.75 -9.86
N ASN A 9 -13.28 13.44 -8.63
CA ASN A 9 -13.60 12.25 -7.84
C ASN A 9 -14.92 11.59 -8.25
N LYS A 10 -14.84 10.54 -9.07
CA LYS A 10 -16.00 9.82 -9.63
C LYS A 10 -15.84 8.31 -9.55
N LEU A 11 -14.81 7.83 -8.86
CA LEU A 11 -14.58 6.41 -8.66
C LEU A 11 -14.96 6.04 -7.24
N THR A 12 -15.93 5.15 -7.10
CA THR A 12 -16.18 4.43 -5.86
C THR A 12 -15.45 3.10 -5.91
N LEU A 13 -14.74 2.77 -4.83
CA LEU A 13 -14.08 1.48 -4.65
C LEU A 13 -14.89 0.61 -3.70
N THR A 14 -14.92 -0.69 -3.95
CA THR A 14 -15.55 -1.67 -3.06
C THR A 14 -14.75 -2.96 -3.05
N SER A 15 -14.27 -3.36 -1.88
CA SER A 15 -13.70 -4.69 -1.65
C SER A 15 -14.82 -5.71 -1.46
N GLN A 16 -14.63 -6.92 -1.99
CA GLN A 16 -15.56 -8.03 -1.81
C GLN A 16 -14.78 -9.29 -1.47
N LEU A 17 -15.09 -9.92 -0.34
CA LEU A 17 -14.52 -11.19 0.07
C LEU A 17 -14.81 -12.29 -0.96
N ILE A 18 -13.81 -13.12 -1.27
CA ILE A 18 -13.94 -14.24 -2.20
C ILE A 18 -14.52 -15.45 -1.45
N PRO A 19 -15.70 -15.98 -1.80
CA PRO A 19 -16.35 -17.05 -1.03
C PRO A 19 -15.54 -18.35 -0.94
N LEU A 20 -14.72 -18.63 -1.96
CA LEU A 20 -13.87 -19.83 -2.02
C LEU A 20 -12.47 -19.60 -1.41
N ASN A 21 -12.13 -18.35 -1.08
CA ASN A 21 -10.84 -17.97 -0.49
C ASN A 21 -11.06 -16.85 0.52
N LEU A 22 -11.38 -17.22 1.76
CA LEU A 22 -11.77 -16.31 2.85
C LEU A 22 -10.65 -15.38 3.33
N THR A 23 -9.47 -15.42 2.71
CA THR A 23 -8.35 -14.52 3.00
C THR A 23 -8.09 -13.50 1.89
N LYS A 24 -8.81 -13.63 0.76
CA LYS A 24 -8.61 -12.81 -0.43
C LYS A 24 -9.89 -12.09 -0.85
N TYR A 25 -9.68 -10.96 -1.52
CA TYR A 25 -10.73 -10.05 -1.93
C TYR A 25 -10.63 -9.76 -3.43
N HIS A 26 -11.76 -9.46 -4.06
CA HIS A 26 -11.81 -8.73 -5.32
C HIS A 26 -12.02 -7.25 -5.04
N LEU A 27 -11.34 -6.40 -5.79
CA LEU A 27 -11.59 -4.96 -5.77
C LEU A 27 -12.42 -4.56 -6.99
N LYS A 28 -13.55 -3.92 -6.72
CA LYS A 28 -14.44 -3.33 -7.71
C LYS A 28 -14.25 -1.82 -7.77
N VAL A 29 -14.35 -1.31 -8.98
CA VAL A 29 -14.24 0.11 -9.30
C VAL A 29 -15.51 0.50 -10.04
N LYS A 30 -16.24 1.50 -9.55
CA LYS A 30 -17.45 2.02 -10.19
C LYS A 30 -17.27 3.50 -10.53
N TRP A 31 -17.53 3.86 -11.77
CA TRP A 31 -17.71 5.24 -12.20
C TRP A 31 -19.10 5.74 -11.79
N GLU A 32 -19.15 6.83 -11.03
CA GLU A 32 -20.42 7.44 -10.60
C GLU A 32 -21.15 8.13 -11.76
N ASP A 33 -20.42 8.54 -12.80
CA ASP A 33 -20.96 9.18 -14.00
C ASP A 33 -20.52 8.42 -15.25
N SER A 34 -21.41 7.55 -15.74
CA SER A 34 -21.19 6.70 -16.91
C SER A 34 -21.13 7.46 -18.25
N ALA A 35 -21.52 8.74 -18.27
CA ALA A 35 -21.55 9.57 -19.48
C ALA A 35 -20.21 10.22 -19.82
N GLN A 36 -19.18 10.08 -18.96
CA GLN A 36 -17.85 10.55 -19.31
C GLN A 36 -17.30 9.74 -20.49
N LYS A 37 -17.15 10.42 -21.63
CA LYS A 37 -16.37 9.88 -22.75
C LYS A 37 -14.93 9.69 -22.29
N ILE A 38 -14.54 8.44 -22.12
CA ILE A 38 -13.14 8.04 -21.93
C ILE A 38 -12.46 8.22 -23.29
N ASN A 39 -12.12 9.46 -23.60
CA ASN A 39 -11.42 9.79 -24.84
C ASN A 39 -9.93 9.50 -24.63
N GLY A 40 -9.44 8.48 -25.32
CA GLY A 40 -8.01 8.17 -25.40
C GLY A 40 -7.59 6.89 -24.69
N ASN A 41 -6.28 6.73 -24.60
CA ASN A 41 -5.61 5.58 -23.99
C ASN A 41 -5.58 5.73 -22.47
N ILE A 42 -6.67 5.36 -21.80
CA ILE A 42 -6.78 5.38 -20.33
C ILE A 42 -6.66 3.97 -19.79
N MET A 43 -6.02 3.82 -18.63
CA MET A 43 -6.03 2.59 -17.85
C MET A 43 -6.30 2.91 -16.38
N ILE A 44 -6.97 1.99 -15.69
CA ILE A 44 -7.06 2.01 -14.23
C ILE A 44 -6.18 0.88 -13.72
N ALA A 45 -5.23 1.24 -12.88
CA ALA A 45 -4.20 0.34 -12.40
C ALA A 45 -4.17 0.32 -10.87
N LEU A 46 -3.98 -0.88 -10.33
CA LEU A 46 -3.91 -1.13 -8.90
C LEU A 46 -2.45 -1.27 -8.47
N TYR A 47 -2.08 -0.64 -7.37
CA TYR A 47 -0.73 -0.64 -6.83
C TYR A 47 -0.75 -1.00 -5.35
N ALA A 48 0.37 -1.52 -4.85
CA ALA A 48 0.64 -1.47 -3.42
C ALA A 48 0.63 0.00 -2.98
N ALA A 49 0.14 0.28 -1.77
CA ALA A 49 0.11 1.65 -1.26
C ALA A 49 1.50 2.32 -1.35
N ARG A 50 1.50 3.63 -1.65
CA ARG A 50 2.68 4.50 -1.77
C ARG A 50 3.73 4.07 -2.79
N ARG A 51 3.39 3.23 -3.77
CA ARG A 51 4.32 2.78 -4.82
C ARG A 51 4.75 3.93 -5.74
N GLU A 52 6.04 4.18 -5.93
CA GLU A 52 6.46 5.31 -6.77
C GLU A 52 6.20 5.10 -8.28
N MET A 53 6.63 3.96 -8.82
CA MET A 53 6.69 3.72 -10.27
C MET A 53 5.33 3.33 -10.87
N ASP A 54 4.84 4.11 -11.83
CA ASP A 54 3.55 3.86 -12.52
C ASP A 54 3.56 2.59 -13.41
N LYS A 55 4.73 2.16 -13.91
CA LYS A 55 4.82 0.96 -14.78
C LYS A 55 4.70 -0.38 -14.04
N ASN A 56 4.77 -0.38 -12.72
CA ASN A 56 4.82 -1.61 -11.92
C ASN A 56 3.54 -1.79 -11.08
N TYR A 57 2.39 -1.74 -11.74
CA TYR A 57 1.10 -2.08 -11.15
C TYR A 57 1.00 -3.58 -10.84
N ILE A 58 0.11 -3.93 -9.92
CA ILE A 58 -0.26 -5.32 -9.59
C ILE A 58 -1.12 -5.91 -10.71
N THR A 59 -2.16 -5.18 -11.10
CA THR A 59 -3.09 -5.50 -12.18
C THR A 59 -3.72 -4.21 -12.68
N TYR A 60 -4.39 -4.27 -13.82
CA TYR A 60 -5.01 -3.13 -14.49
C TYR A 60 -6.13 -3.57 -15.42
N PHE A 61 -6.95 -2.62 -15.85
CA PHE A 61 -7.85 -2.81 -16.97
C PHE A 61 -7.96 -1.53 -17.80
N TYR A 62 -8.37 -1.71 -19.05
CA TYR A 62 -8.75 -0.61 -19.93
C TYR A 62 -10.25 -0.37 -19.82
N PRO A 63 -10.68 0.81 -19.35
CA PRO A 63 -12.08 1.17 -19.37
C PRO A 63 -12.65 1.17 -20.80
N VAL A 64 -13.93 0.78 -20.92
CA VAL A 64 -14.67 0.72 -22.18
C VAL A 64 -15.90 1.61 -22.07
N THR A 65 -16.18 2.40 -23.11
CA THR A 65 -17.35 3.27 -23.17
C THR A 65 -18.65 2.50 -22.89
N GLY A 66 -19.53 3.07 -22.07
CA GLY A 66 -20.83 2.47 -21.72
C GLY A 66 -20.79 1.44 -20.59
N LYS A 67 -19.60 1.10 -20.06
CA LYS A 67 -19.44 0.29 -18.86
C LYS A 67 -18.93 1.15 -17.72
N ASP A 68 -19.65 1.15 -16.59
CA ASP A 68 -19.35 1.96 -15.41
C ASP A 68 -18.62 1.16 -14.32
N THR A 69 -18.79 -0.16 -14.28
CA THR A 69 -18.30 -1.02 -13.19
C THR A 69 -17.28 -2.02 -13.70
N TYR A 70 -16.15 -2.10 -13.02
CA TYR A 70 -15.03 -2.98 -13.35
C TYR A 70 -14.59 -3.74 -12.11
N THR A 71 -13.99 -4.91 -12.31
CA THR A 71 -13.44 -5.74 -11.24
C THR A 71 -12.03 -6.12 -11.65
N PHE A 72 -11.07 -5.89 -10.75
CA PHE A 72 -9.73 -6.40 -10.94
C PHE A 72 -9.74 -7.93 -10.84
N ASP A 73 -9.07 -8.58 -11.78
CA ASP A 73 -9.00 -10.05 -11.90
C ASP A 73 -8.13 -10.70 -10.82
N LYS A 74 -7.19 -9.95 -10.27
CA LYS A 74 -6.26 -10.42 -9.24
C LYS A 74 -6.98 -10.62 -7.91
N GLU A 75 -6.74 -11.76 -7.28
CA GLU A 75 -7.08 -11.99 -5.87
C GLU A 75 -6.15 -11.17 -4.97
N LEU A 76 -6.72 -10.36 -4.09
CA LEU A 76 -5.98 -9.38 -3.30
C LEU A 76 -5.92 -9.80 -1.83
N PRO A 77 -4.73 -9.86 -1.21
CA PRO A 77 -4.63 -9.91 0.25
C PRO A 77 -5.20 -8.65 0.90
N ARG A 78 -5.43 -8.76 2.20
CA ARG A 78 -5.82 -7.60 3.02
C ARG A 78 -4.69 -6.58 3.10
N GLY A 79 -5.06 -5.30 3.15
CA GLY A 79 -4.14 -4.19 3.35
C GLY A 79 -4.45 -2.98 2.47
N PHE A 80 -3.52 -2.04 2.45
CA PHE A 80 -3.67 -0.77 1.76
C PHE A 80 -3.12 -0.80 0.33
N TYR A 81 -3.89 -0.22 -0.58
CA TYR A 81 -3.62 -0.13 -2.01
C TYR A 81 -3.82 1.30 -2.51
N ASP A 82 -3.13 1.65 -3.59
CA ASP A 82 -3.47 2.83 -4.38
C ASP A 82 -4.14 2.41 -5.70
N VAL A 83 -5.16 3.14 -6.12
CA VAL A 83 -5.77 3.00 -7.44
C VAL A 83 -5.47 4.24 -8.26
N ARG A 84 -4.83 4.06 -9.42
CA ARG A 84 -4.45 5.18 -10.30
C ARG A 84 -5.18 5.09 -11.62
N VAL A 85 -5.67 6.23 -12.09
CA VAL A 85 -6.11 6.42 -13.46
C VAL A 85 -4.97 7.08 -14.21
N LEU A 86 -4.50 6.41 -15.24
CA LEU A 86 -3.38 6.85 -16.05
C LEU A 86 -3.83 7.05 -17.49
N SER A 87 -3.38 8.13 -18.13
CA SER A 87 -3.26 8.13 -19.59
C SER A 87 -1.95 7.47 -19.99
N TYR A 88 -1.95 6.77 -21.12
CA TYR A 88 -0.76 6.17 -21.69
C TYR A 88 -0.59 6.54 -23.16
N THR A 89 0.63 6.86 -23.57
CA THR A 89 0.94 7.03 -25.00
C THR A 89 1.78 5.86 -25.48
N ARG A 90 1.39 5.28 -26.61
CA ARG A 90 2.14 4.18 -27.23
C ARG A 90 3.14 4.74 -28.23
N GLY A 91 4.40 4.86 -27.82
CA GLY A 91 5.54 5.12 -28.70
C GLY A 91 6.41 3.87 -28.86
N VAL A 92 7.74 4.03 -28.92
CA VAL A 92 8.71 2.92 -28.79
C VAL A 92 8.63 2.29 -27.40
N THR A 93 8.38 3.12 -26.38
CA THR A 93 8.05 2.72 -25.01
C THR A 93 6.68 3.29 -24.62
N TYR A 94 6.00 2.66 -23.67
CA TYR A 94 4.83 3.26 -23.04
C TYR A 94 5.25 4.41 -22.13
N THR A 95 4.68 5.59 -22.33
CA THR A 95 4.75 6.69 -21.38
C THR A 95 3.42 6.79 -20.63
N TYR A 96 3.48 6.95 -19.31
CA TYR A 96 2.32 7.04 -18.45
C TYR A 96 2.25 8.45 -17.86
N GLN A 97 1.06 9.02 -17.82
CA GLN A 97 0.77 10.24 -17.08
C GLN A 97 -0.37 9.95 -16.12
N ARG A 98 -0.13 10.23 -14.84
CA ARG A 98 -1.12 10.10 -13.79
C ARG A 98 -2.15 11.21 -13.90
N LEU A 99 -3.41 10.82 -14.01
CA LEU A 99 -4.54 11.75 -14.09
C LEU A 99 -5.24 11.89 -12.74
N PHE A 100 -5.34 10.79 -12.01
CA PHE A 100 -6.06 10.71 -10.74
C PHE A 100 -5.54 9.54 -9.90
N THR A 101 -5.59 9.68 -8.58
CA THR A 101 -5.27 8.61 -7.63
C THR A 101 -6.28 8.59 -6.49
N ILE A 102 -6.67 7.39 -6.08
CA ILE A 102 -7.20 7.10 -4.76
C ILE A 102 -6.06 6.44 -3.98
N ASP A 103 -5.50 7.19 -3.03
CA ASP A 103 -4.39 6.73 -2.19
C ASP A 103 -4.94 5.99 -0.95
N GLU A 104 -4.19 4.99 -0.48
CA GLU A 104 -4.42 4.32 0.80
C GLU A 104 -5.86 3.77 0.97
N PHE A 105 -6.44 3.16 -0.07
CA PHE A 105 -7.69 2.41 0.04
C PHE A 105 -7.46 1.06 0.72
N PHE A 106 -8.20 0.78 1.79
CA PHE A 106 -8.12 -0.49 2.50
C PHE A 106 -8.95 -1.59 1.81
N VAL A 107 -8.29 -2.68 1.41
CA VAL A 107 -8.95 -3.91 0.98
C VAL A 107 -9.00 -4.87 2.16
N GLY A 108 -10.21 -5.18 2.62
CA GLY A 108 -10.48 -6.07 3.75
C GLY A 108 -11.88 -5.81 4.31
N GLU A 109 -12.16 -6.31 5.51
CA GLU A 109 -13.40 -5.96 6.22
C GLU A 109 -13.32 -4.54 6.80
N PRO A 110 -14.42 -3.76 6.83
CA PRO A 110 -14.39 -2.37 7.32
C PRO A 110 -13.93 -2.19 8.78
N TYR A 111 -14.05 -3.21 9.63
CA TYR A 111 -13.56 -3.13 11.00
C TYR A 111 -12.04 -3.32 11.08
N GLU A 112 -11.43 -4.02 10.11
CA GLU A 112 -9.98 -4.25 10.07
C GLU A 112 -9.23 -2.97 9.68
N GLU A 113 -9.86 -2.06 8.93
CA GLU A 113 -9.32 -0.72 8.65
C GLU A 113 -9.04 0.08 9.94
N LYS A 114 -9.73 -0.24 11.04
CA LYS A 114 -9.55 0.38 12.36
C LYS A 114 -8.39 -0.23 13.15
N PHE A 115 -7.59 -1.10 12.54
CA PHE A 115 -6.40 -1.65 13.18
C PHE A 115 -5.40 -0.52 13.46
N GLU A 116 -4.99 -0.40 14.71
CA GLU A 116 -4.05 0.62 15.15
C GLU A 116 -2.65 0.04 15.30
N LEU A 117 -1.66 0.78 14.81
CA LEU A 117 -0.25 0.49 14.97
C LEU A 117 0.44 1.70 15.61
N VAL A 118 0.92 1.54 16.83
CA VAL A 118 1.56 2.62 17.59
C VAL A 118 3.00 2.24 17.88
N VAL A 119 3.91 3.22 17.80
CA VAL A 119 5.33 3.06 18.05
C VAL A 119 5.78 4.07 19.10
N ASP A 120 6.36 3.56 20.18
CA ASP A 120 7.12 4.37 21.13
C ASP A 120 8.62 4.13 20.87
N ALA A 121 9.34 5.16 20.44
CA ALA A 121 10.77 5.07 20.21
C ALA A 121 11.55 5.41 21.49
N PHE A 122 12.57 4.63 21.80
CA PHE A 122 13.45 4.85 22.95
C PHE A 122 14.87 5.14 22.46
N PRO A 123 15.23 6.41 22.23
CA PRO A 123 16.49 6.79 21.60
C PRO A 123 17.71 6.23 22.34
N ASP A 124 17.68 6.21 23.67
CA ASP A 124 18.78 5.75 24.52
C ASP A 124 18.99 4.22 24.49
N ARG A 125 17.99 3.46 24.02
CA ARG A 125 18.00 1.99 24.10
C ARG A 125 18.19 1.29 22.76
N SER A 126 18.19 2.04 21.66
CA SER A 126 18.22 1.46 20.30
C SER A 126 17.09 0.45 20.08
N GLU A 127 15.94 0.71 20.69
CA GLU A 127 14.76 -0.15 20.67
C GLU A 127 13.52 0.70 20.41
N ILE A 128 12.51 0.05 19.87
CA ILE A 128 11.16 0.59 19.76
C ILE A 128 10.18 -0.38 20.40
N LEU A 129 9.16 0.15 21.06
CA LEU A 129 7.99 -0.62 21.46
C LEU A 129 6.92 -0.45 20.39
N VAL A 130 6.48 -1.55 19.80
CA VAL A 130 5.39 -1.55 18.83
C VAL A 130 4.16 -2.15 19.51
N LYS A 131 3.02 -1.46 19.39
CA LYS A 131 1.73 -1.82 19.97
C LYS A 131 0.68 -1.92 18.89
N ILE A 132 -0.20 -2.92 19.00
CA ILE A 132 -1.33 -3.16 18.11
C ILE A 132 -2.61 -3.39 18.93
N ASN A 133 -3.77 -3.10 18.36
CA ASN A 133 -5.07 -3.20 19.04
C ASN A 133 -5.83 -4.52 18.78
N ALA A 134 -5.23 -5.46 18.04
CA ALA A 134 -5.74 -6.81 17.84
C ALA A 134 -4.57 -7.82 17.87
N PRO A 135 -4.78 -9.07 18.33
CA PRO A 135 -3.71 -10.06 18.41
C PRO A 135 -3.07 -10.31 17.03
N ALA A 136 -1.74 -10.36 16.98
CA ALA A 136 -1.03 -10.74 15.77
C ALA A 136 -1.24 -12.23 15.43
N ASP A 137 -1.34 -12.53 14.14
CA ASP A 137 -1.40 -13.91 13.66
C ASP A 137 0.01 -14.50 13.55
N GLU A 138 0.11 -15.83 13.58
CA GLU A 138 1.36 -16.52 13.26
C GLU A 138 1.86 -16.10 11.87
N GLY A 139 3.10 -15.60 11.81
CA GLY A 139 3.77 -15.17 10.59
C GLY A 139 3.60 -13.68 10.27
N ASP A 140 2.77 -12.94 11.02
CA ASP A 140 2.69 -11.48 10.88
C ASP A 140 4.04 -10.84 11.26
N PHE A 141 4.40 -9.77 10.56
CA PHE A 141 5.70 -9.13 10.72
C PHE A 141 5.62 -7.63 10.55
N ILE A 142 6.69 -6.96 10.97
CA ILE A 142 6.86 -5.52 10.81
C ILE A 142 8.13 -5.20 10.03
N GLY A 143 8.10 -4.06 9.36
CA GLY A 143 9.26 -3.45 8.73
C GLY A 143 9.32 -1.96 9.07
N MET A 144 10.52 -1.43 9.27
CA MET A 144 10.73 0.00 9.48
C MET A 144 11.24 0.66 8.20
N PHE A 145 10.69 1.81 7.87
CA PHE A 145 10.98 2.56 6.65
C PHE A 145 11.27 4.02 7.00
N ALA A 146 12.14 4.68 6.23
CA ALA A 146 12.27 6.13 6.29
C ALA A 146 11.02 6.80 5.68
N ARG A 147 10.65 7.99 6.16
CA ARG A 147 9.44 8.72 5.74
C ARG A 147 9.35 8.91 4.23
N GLU A 148 10.46 9.18 3.58
CA GLU A 148 10.58 9.39 2.13
C GLU A 148 10.39 8.12 1.30
N THR A 149 10.31 6.95 1.94
CA THR A 149 10.25 5.68 1.23
C THR A 149 8.88 5.44 0.60
N VAL A 150 8.84 5.59 -0.73
CA VAL A 150 7.70 5.37 -1.65
C VAL A 150 7.75 3.97 -2.31
N SER A 151 8.22 2.98 -1.57
CA SER A 151 8.29 1.60 -2.01
C SER A 151 7.97 0.65 -0.86
N MET A 152 7.38 -0.49 -1.21
CA MET A 152 6.98 -1.57 -0.29
C MET A 152 7.86 -2.82 -0.44
N LYS A 153 9.07 -2.66 -0.99
CA LYS A 153 10.03 -3.77 -1.11
C LYS A 153 10.93 -3.86 0.12
N ASP A 154 11.36 -5.07 0.44
CA ASP A 154 12.19 -5.36 1.63
C ASP A 154 13.53 -4.64 1.63
N ASN A 155 14.12 -4.41 0.46
CA ASN A 155 15.40 -3.72 0.36
C ASN A 155 15.33 -2.24 0.79
N TYR A 156 14.13 -1.70 1.01
CA TYR A 156 13.94 -0.38 1.60
C TYR A 156 13.60 -0.43 3.10
N MET A 157 13.46 -1.61 3.68
CA MET A 157 13.35 -1.74 5.13
C MET A 157 14.72 -1.48 5.75
N ILE A 158 14.77 -0.60 6.75
CA ILE A 158 16.01 -0.14 7.38
C ILE A 158 15.93 -0.34 8.89
N GLY A 159 17.01 -0.81 9.50
CA GLY A 159 17.12 -1.00 10.95
C GLY A 159 16.28 -2.15 11.51
N LEU A 160 15.15 -2.49 10.89
CA LEU A 160 14.23 -3.56 11.25
C LEU A 160 13.59 -4.16 9.97
N GLY A 161 14.18 -5.24 9.45
CA GLY A 161 13.69 -5.95 8.26
C GLY A 161 12.88 -7.19 8.63
N ASN A 162 11.76 -7.42 7.94
CA ASN A 162 10.84 -8.57 8.07
C ASN A 162 10.85 -9.26 9.44
N THR A 163 10.64 -8.50 10.50
CA THR A 163 10.77 -9.03 11.85
C THR A 163 9.43 -9.55 12.33
N ILE A 164 9.35 -10.86 12.56
CA ILE A 164 8.13 -11.53 13.04
C ILE A 164 7.64 -10.87 14.33
N PHE A 165 6.38 -10.44 14.32
CA PHE A 165 5.77 -9.78 15.47
C PHE A 165 5.56 -10.75 16.63
N GLY A 166 5.11 -11.96 16.32
CA GLY A 166 4.89 -13.07 17.25
C GLY A 166 3.41 -13.24 17.58
N GLU A 167 2.90 -14.45 17.36
CA GLU A 167 1.48 -14.80 17.51
C GLU A 167 0.92 -14.41 18.89
N GLY A 168 -0.31 -13.88 18.92
CA GLY A 168 -1.05 -13.54 20.13
C GLY A 168 -0.58 -12.27 20.85
N ASN A 169 0.57 -11.71 20.49
CA ASN A 169 1.07 -10.49 21.12
C ASN A 169 0.26 -9.27 20.70
N LEU A 170 0.07 -8.34 21.65
CA LEU A 170 -0.47 -7.00 21.40
C LEU A 170 0.61 -5.92 21.46
N GLN A 171 1.76 -6.22 22.04
CA GLN A 171 2.90 -5.31 22.08
C GLN A 171 4.20 -6.07 22.21
N ARG A 172 5.28 -5.54 21.63
CA ARG A 172 6.61 -6.14 21.72
C ARG A 172 7.70 -5.12 21.49
N PHE A 173 8.83 -5.28 22.18
CA PHE A 173 10.04 -4.52 21.94
C PHE A 173 10.82 -5.12 20.77
N PHE A 174 11.32 -4.25 19.90
CA PHE A 174 12.15 -4.63 18.76
C PHE A 174 13.47 -3.87 18.79
N PRO A 175 14.61 -4.58 18.73
CA PRO A 175 15.90 -3.93 18.57
C PRO A 175 16.01 -3.30 17.19
N VAL A 176 16.56 -2.09 17.14
CA VAL A 176 16.78 -1.34 15.90
C VAL A 176 18.27 -1.28 15.62
N ASN A 177 18.65 -1.78 14.45
CA ASN A 177 20.04 -1.68 13.98
C ASN A 177 20.35 -0.25 13.52
N LYS A 178 20.81 0.59 14.45
CA LYS A 178 21.19 1.99 14.18
C LYS A 178 22.25 2.14 13.09
N ALA A 179 23.16 1.17 12.90
CA ALA A 179 24.18 1.24 11.87
C ALA A 179 23.58 1.28 10.46
N GLN A 180 22.40 0.68 10.25
CA GLN A 180 21.69 0.71 8.97
C GLN A 180 20.93 2.02 8.73
N LEU A 181 20.73 2.84 9.77
CA LEU A 181 19.99 4.11 9.64
C LEU A 181 20.88 5.23 9.09
N GLY A 182 22.20 5.10 9.19
CA GLY A 182 23.16 6.14 8.85
C GLY A 182 22.98 7.38 9.74
N ASP A 183 23.13 8.58 9.14
CA ASP A 183 22.80 9.84 9.83
C ASP A 183 21.29 9.92 10.08
N ILE A 184 20.89 9.99 11.34
CA ILE A 184 19.48 10.03 11.78
C ILE A 184 18.98 11.45 12.05
N ASN A 185 19.85 12.46 11.99
CA ASN A 185 19.49 13.83 12.34
C ASN A 185 18.37 14.36 11.45
N GLY A 186 17.25 14.73 12.08
CA GLY A 186 16.07 15.26 11.39
C GLY A 186 15.29 14.23 10.57
N LYS A 187 15.72 12.96 10.51
CA LYS A 187 15.01 11.91 9.79
C LYS A 187 13.84 11.38 10.58
N GLU A 188 12.77 11.07 9.85
CA GLU A 188 11.56 10.46 10.39
C GLU A 188 11.41 9.05 9.84
N PHE A 189 10.89 8.17 10.69
CA PHE A 189 10.71 6.77 10.40
C PHE A 189 9.24 6.38 10.63
N GLN A 190 8.85 5.27 10.02
CA GLN A 190 7.53 4.68 10.15
C GLN A 190 7.69 3.16 10.25
N VAL A 191 6.99 2.54 11.19
CA VAL A 191 6.80 1.10 11.20
C VAL A 191 5.56 0.79 10.40
N ARG A 192 5.64 -0.26 9.57
CA ARG A 192 4.52 -0.81 8.82
C ARG A 192 4.30 -2.24 9.28
N PHE A 193 3.04 -2.61 9.47
CA PHE A 193 2.63 -3.97 9.84
C PHE A 193 2.14 -4.71 8.61
N PHE A 194 2.53 -5.97 8.47
CA PHE A 194 2.21 -6.81 7.33
C PHE A 194 1.62 -8.13 7.82
N LYS A 195 0.51 -8.53 7.20
CA LYS A 195 -0.04 -9.88 7.37
C LYS A 195 0.84 -10.91 6.67
N LYS A 196 0.91 -12.14 7.19
CA LYS A 196 1.72 -13.21 6.58
C LYS A 196 1.44 -13.44 5.08
N ASP A 197 0.21 -13.18 4.64
CA ASP A 197 -0.25 -13.44 3.28
C ASP A 197 -0.30 -12.17 2.41
N CYS A 198 0.37 -11.09 2.83
CA CYS A 198 0.36 -9.76 2.19
C CYS A 198 1.05 -9.70 0.82
N GLU A 199 1.67 -10.77 0.36
CA GLU A 199 2.52 -10.77 -0.83
C GLU A 199 1.71 -10.96 -2.11
N ILE A 200 2.01 -10.13 -3.10
CA ILE A 200 1.59 -10.32 -4.49
C ILE A 200 2.81 -10.29 -5.40
N VAL A 201 3.04 -11.40 -6.08
CA VAL A 201 4.02 -11.50 -7.15
C VAL A 201 3.33 -11.14 -8.47
N ASN A 202 3.81 -10.09 -9.13
CA ASN A 202 3.62 -9.89 -10.57
C ASN A 202 4.92 -10.37 -11.24
N GLY A 203 4.90 -10.80 -12.50
CA GLY A 203 6.05 -11.48 -13.15
C GLY A 203 7.39 -10.71 -13.19
N ILE A 204 7.45 -9.50 -12.60
CA ILE A 204 8.59 -8.59 -12.56
C ILE A 204 9.00 -8.26 -11.11
N ASP A 205 8.09 -8.39 -10.12
CA ASP A 205 8.30 -7.88 -8.77
C ASP A 205 7.46 -8.60 -7.70
N THR A 206 7.94 -8.57 -6.46
CA THR A 206 7.16 -8.97 -5.27
C THR A 206 6.76 -7.72 -4.52
N ASN A 207 5.45 -7.52 -4.35
CA ASN A 207 4.91 -6.38 -3.62
C ASN A 207 4.29 -6.88 -2.32
N ARG A 208 4.57 -6.19 -1.20
CA ARG A 208 3.96 -6.44 0.10
C ARG A 208 2.92 -5.39 0.40
N MET A 209 1.72 -5.82 0.75
CA MET A 209 0.62 -4.90 1.07
C MET A 209 0.69 -4.55 2.56
N PRO A 210 0.99 -3.30 2.92
CA PRO A 210 0.97 -2.90 4.32
C PRO A 210 -0.47 -3.01 4.84
N PHE A 211 -0.65 -3.67 5.97
CA PHE A 211 -1.93 -3.80 6.64
C PHE A 211 -2.22 -2.61 7.55
N ALA A 212 -1.17 -2.01 8.14
CA ALA A 212 -1.28 -0.80 8.94
C ALA A 212 0.03 -0.01 8.93
N PHE A 213 -0.09 1.28 9.25
CA PHE A 213 1.00 2.24 9.31
C PHE A 213 1.05 2.89 10.68
N SER A 214 2.24 3.07 11.24
CA SER A 214 2.41 3.90 12.42
C SER A 214 2.39 5.37 12.04
N ASN A 215 2.19 6.23 13.04
CA ASN A 215 2.63 7.63 12.95
C ASN A 215 4.14 7.69 12.72
N TYR A 216 4.60 8.83 12.18
CA TYR A 216 6.02 9.10 12.04
C TYR A 216 6.65 9.35 13.41
N PHE A 217 7.89 8.89 13.58
CA PHE A 217 8.67 9.10 14.80
C PHE A 217 10.13 9.40 14.45
N LYS A 218 10.88 9.95 15.41
CA LYS A 218 12.31 10.25 15.29
C LYS A 218 13.08 9.49 16.35
N PHE A 219 14.33 9.16 16.05
CA PHE A 219 15.31 8.87 17.08
C PHE A 219 15.97 10.20 17.45
N GLU A 220 15.62 10.74 18.62
CA GLU A 220 16.27 11.97 19.08
C GLU A 220 17.75 11.68 19.39
N THR A 221 18.65 12.50 18.85
CA THR A 221 20.04 12.52 19.28
C THR A 221 20.14 13.51 20.44
N ASN A 222 20.63 13.05 21.60
CA ASN A 222 21.10 13.94 22.66
C ASN A 222 22.28 14.78 22.17
#